data_AF-A0A497GSV5-F1
#
_entry.id   AF-A0A497GSV5-F1
#
_cell.length_a   1.000
_cell.length_b   1.000
_cell.length_c   1.000
_cell.angle_alpha   90.00
_cell.angle_beta   90.00
_cell.angle_gamma   90.00
#
_symmetry.space_group_name_H-M   'P 1'
#
loop_
_entity.id
_entity.type
_entity.pdbx_description
1 polymer ?
#
loop_
_entity_poly.entity_id
_entity_poly.type
_entity_poly.pdbx_seq_one_letter_code
_entity_poly.pdbx_strand_id
1 'polypeptide(L)'
;MRKRKKKGKSHSTRPAREGPPSWIKYSPEEVENLVCELARRGYGPSMIGIILRDQYGIPLVKQITGKKICQILEEHGLAPDIPEDLSNLIKRAARLRRHLEEHPKDYHSKRGLQLIESKIHRLVKYYKRVGRLPKDWDYRSLITQLSV
;
A
#
# COMPACT_ATOMS: atom_id res chain seq x y z
N MET A 1 18.17 -4.36 -1.01
CA MET A 1 18.64 -3.43 0.05
C MET A 1 17.93 -2.09 -0.01
N ARG A 2 17.47 -1.54 1.12
CA ARG A 2 17.10 -0.11 1.24
C ARG A 2 18.41 0.70 1.10
N LYS A 3 18.57 1.51 0.06
CA LYS A 3 19.84 2.23 -0.22
C LYS A 3 20.07 3.49 0.65
N ARG A 4 19.53 3.53 1.88
CA ARG A 4 19.77 4.65 2.82
C ARG A 4 20.68 4.18 3.95
N LYS A 5 21.71 4.97 4.27
CA LYS A 5 22.68 4.72 5.37
C LYS A 5 22.05 4.83 6.77
N LYS A 6 20.91 5.52 6.91
CA LYS A 6 20.28 5.80 8.22
C LYS A 6 19.65 4.53 8.83
N LYS A 7 20.05 4.18 10.05
CA LYS A 7 19.57 3.02 10.83
C LYS A 7 18.40 3.39 11.77
N GLY A 8 17.32 3.94 11.22
CA GLY A 8 16.14 4.29 12.03
C GLY A 8 15.44 3.04 12.58
N LYS A 9 15.03 3.07 13.86
CA LYS A 9 14.33 1.97 14.55
C LYS A 9 12.83 2.22 14.80
N SER A 10 12.28 3.33 14.33
CA SER A 10 10.85 3.65 14.49
C SER A 10 9.99 2.62 13.74
N HIS A 11 9.10 1.95 14.49
CA HIS A 11 8.09 1.04 14.00
C HIS A 11 6.95 0.98 15.03
N SER A 12 5.77 0.51 14.61
CA SER A 12 4.67 0.24 15.53
C SER A 12 4.87 -1.12 16.21
N THR A 13 4.79 -1.14 17.54
CA THR A 13 4.77 -2.36 18.33
C THR A 13 3.32 -2.69 18.66
N ARG A 14 2.87 -3.90 18.31
CA ARG A 14 1.51 -4.34 18.62
C ARG A 14 1.42 -4.75 20.09
N PRO A 15 0.27 -4.56 20.75
CA PRO A 15 0.04 -5.10 22.08
C PRO A 15 0.14 -6.63 22.05
N ALA A 16 0.63 -7.24 23.14
CA ALA A 16 0.82 -8.69 23.26
C ALA A 16 -0.50 -9.49 23.32
N ARG A 17 -1.63 -8.81 23.55
CA ARG A 17 -2.96 -9.43 23.64
C ARG A 17 -3.38 -9.98 22.27
N GLU A 18 -3.96 -11.18 22.27
CA GLU A 18 -4.45 -11.82 21.04
C GLU A 18 -5.93 -11.50 20.74
N GLY A 19 -6.75 -11.31 21.78
CA GLY A 19 -8.20 -11.05 21.63
C GLY A 19 -8.58 -9.56 21.52
N PRO A 20 -9.80 -9.26 21.07
CA PRO A 20 -10.29 -7.89 20.96
C PRO A 20 -10.38 -7.23 22.35
N PRO A 21 -10.04 -5.94 22.48
CA PRO A 21 -10.25 -5.18 23.71
C PRO A 21 -11.72 -5.17 24.16
N SER A 22 -11.96 -5.15 25.48
CA SER A 22 -13.30 -5.25 26.07
C SER A 22 -14.21 -4.06 25.78
N TRP A 23 -13.66 -2.89 25.45
CA TRP A 23 -14.42 -1.68 25.10
C TRP A 23 -14.93 -1.67 23.66
N ILE A 24 -14.51 -2.62 22.83
CA ILE A 24 -14.98 -2.71 21.45
C ILE A 24 -16.32 -3.45 21.44
N LYS A 25 -17.36 -2.75 21.01
CA LYS A 25 -18.73 -3.30 20.90
C LYS A 25 -19.06 -3.81 19.50
N TYR A 26 -18.22 -3.52 18.51
CA TYR A 26 -18.46 -3.87 17.12
C TYR A 26 -18.40 -5.38 16.90
N SER A 27 -19.36 -5.90 16.13
CA SER A 27 -19.33 -7.28 15.66
C SER A 27 -18.30 -7.43 14.52
N PRO A 28 -17.78 -8.65 14.27
CA PRO A 28 -16.91 -8.90 13.13
C PRO A 28 -17.53 -8.49 11.78
N GLU A 29 -18.83 -8.74 11.61
CA GLU A 29 -19.59 -8.42 10.39
C GLU A 29 -19.70 -6.91 10.18
N GLU A 30 -19.95 -6.13 11.24
CA GLU A 30 -19.97 -4.68 11.19
C GLU A 30 -18.61 -4.11 10.74
N VAL A 31 -17.52 -4.68 11.23
CA VAL A 31 -16.17 -4.26 10.84
C VAL A 31 -15.87 -4.60 9.39
N GLU A 32 -16.27 -5.77 8.90
CA GLU A 32 -16.13 -6.14 7.48
C GLU A 32 -16.94 -5.18 6.58
N ASN A 33 -18.15 -4.83 6.98
CA ASN A 33 -19.00 -3.88 6.26
C ASN A 33 -18.36 -2.47 6.22
N LEU A 34 -17.82 -1.98 7.33
CA LEU A 34 -17.11 -0.70 7.38
C LEU A 34 -15.88 -0.70 6.47
N VAL A 35 -15.12 -1.79 6.44
CA VAL A 35 -13.97 -1.95 5.54
C VAL A 35 -14.42 -1.86 4.08
N CYS A 36 -15.50 -2.55 3.71
CA CYS A 36 -16.04 -2.53 2.36
C CYS A 36 -16.55 -1.14 1.97
N GLU A 37 -17.23 -0.44 2.88
CA GLU A 37 -17.72 0.92 2.63
C GLU A 37 -16.57 1.89 2.38
N LEU A 38 -15.53 1.86 3.22
CA LEU A 38 -14.35 2.72 3.06
C LEU A 38 -13.58 2.38 1.77
N ALA A 39 -13.53 1.12 1.38
CA ALA A 39 -12.93 0.71 0.11
C ALA A 39 -13.72 1.24 -1.10
N ARG A 40 -15.06 1.19 -1.05
CA ARG A 40 -15.93 1.76 -2.10
C ARG A 40 -15.77 3.28 -2.22
N ARG A 41 -15.48 3.97 -1.12
CA ARG A 41 -15.12 5.41 -1.13
C ARG A 41 -13.74 5.69 -1.76
N GLY A 42 -12.96 4.64 -2.08
CA GLY A 42 -11.66 4.75 -2.75
C GLY A 42 -10.47 4.88 -1.79
N TYR A 43 -10.64 4.63 -0.49
CA TYR A 43 -9.52 4.64 0.44
C TYR A 43 -8.62 3.40 0.28
N GLY A 44 -7.30 3.61 0.32
CA GLY A 44 -6.32 2.51 0.28
C GLY A 44 -6.34 1.68 1.57
N PRO A 45 -5.97 0.38 1.54
CA PRO A 45 -5.99 -0.51 2.71
C PRO A 45 -5.26 0.05 3.94
N SER A 46 -4.14 0.74 3.72
CA SER A 46 -3.38 1.38 4.79
C SER A 46 -4.13 2.55 5.43
N MET A 47 -4.83 3.35 4.62
CA MET A 47 -5.66 4.47 5.09
C MET A 47 -6.91 3.97 5.82
N ILE A 48 -7.56 2.92 5.30
CA ILE A 48 -8.70 2.25 5.95
C ILE A 48 -8.31 1.85 7.38
N GLY A 49 -7.13 1.26 7.58
CA GLY A 49 -6.66 0.88 8.91
C GLY A 49 -6.39 2.06 9.85
N ILE A 50 -6.07 3.25 9.33
CA ILE A 50 -5.91 4.48 10.12
C ILE A 50 -7.29 5.02 10.52
N ILE A 51 -8.21 5.11 9.55
CA ILE A 51 -9.58 5.56 9.77
C ILE A 51 -10.28 4.70 10.83
N LEU A 52 -10.19 3.37 10.71
CA LEU A 52 -10.77 2.45 11.69
C LEU A 52 -10.20 2.64 13.09
N ARG A 53 -8.90 2.95 13.20
CA ARG A 53 -8.25 3.19 14.48
C ARG A 53 -8.68 4.51 15.11
N ASP A 54 -8.62 5.58 14.33
CA ASP A 54 -8.70 6.94 14.86
C ASP A 54 -10.15 7.43 14.96
N GLN A 55 -11.03 7.04 14.04
CA GLN A 55 -12.44 7.46 14.04
C GLN A 55 -13.36 6.45 14.74
N TYR A 56 -13.17 5.16 14.48
CA TYR A 56 -14.07 4.11 14.97
C TYR A 56 -13.56 3.43 16.25
N GLY A 57 -12.33 3.72 16.70
CA GLY A 57 -11.74 3.13 17.90
C GLY A 57 -11.38 1.65 17.76
N ILE A 58 -11.21 1.16 16.53
CA ILE A 58 -10.84 -0.22 16.20
C ILE A 58 -9.32 -0.30 15.96
N PRO A 59 -8.50 -0.75 16.93
CA PRO A 59 -7.05 -0.69 16.81
C PRO A 59 -6.48 -1.72 15.83
N LEU A 60 -7.01 -2.95 15.85
CA LEU A 60 -6.53 -4.07 15.04
C LEU A 60 -7.70 -4.88 14.50
N VAL A 61 -7.98 -4.73 13.20
CA VAL A 61 -9.02 -5.47 12.48
C VAL A 61 -8.84 -6.99 12.60
N LYS A 62 -7.57 -7.46 12.59
CA LYS A 62 -7.24 -8.89 12.73
C LYS A 62 -7.71 -9.49 14.05
N GLN A 63 -7.72 -8.73 15.15
CA GLN A 63 -8.14 -9.26 16.45
C GLN A 63 -9.65 -9.49 16.54
N ILE A 64 -10.43 -8.74 15.76
CA ILE A 64 -11.90 -8.82 15.77
C ILE A 64 -12.38 -9.83 14.73
N THR A 65 -11.90 -9.69 13.49
CA THR A 65 -12.38 -10.47 12.33
C THR A 65 -11.56 -11.73 12.06
N GLY A 66 -10.38 -11.89 12.68
CA GLY A 66 -9.42 -12.96 12.36
C GLY A 66 -8.66 -12.77 11.04
N LYS A 67 -9.17 -11.92 10.14
CA LYS A 67 -8.62 -11.66 8.80
C LYS A 67 -7.85 -10.33 8.74
N LYS A 68 -6.98 -10.20 7.73
CA LYS A 68 -6.34 -8.92 7.39
C LYS A 68 -7.26 -8.11 6.48
N ILE A 69 -7.13 -6.78 6.50
CA ILE A 69 -7.85 -5.87 5.59
C ILE A 69 -7.71 -6.31 4.12
N CYS A 70 -6.51 -6.67 3.66
CA CYS A 70 -6.30 -7.17 2.30
C CYS A 70 -7.13 -8.42 1.99
N GLN A 71 -7.27 -9.34 2.95
CA GLN A 71 -8.03 -10.58 2.75
C GLN A 71 -9.54 -10.28 2.66
N ILE A 72 -10.05 -9.41 3.53
CA ILE A 72 -11.45 -8.96 3.49
C ILE A 72 -11.75 -8.34 2.11
N LEU A 73 -10.88 -7.45 1.63
CA LEU A 73 -11.08 -6.83 0.31
C LEU A 73 -11.03 -7.84 -0.85
N GLU A 74 -10.19 -8.88 -0.75
CA GLU A 74 -10.12 -9.94 -1.76
C GLU A 74 -11.39 -10.80 -1.76
N GLU A 75 -11.91 -11.17 -0.59
CA GLU A 75 -13.13 -11.97 -0.44
C GLU A 75 -14.36 -11.24 -1.01
N HIS A 76 -14.43 -9.93 -0.83
CA HIS A 76 -15.52 -9.10 -1.35
C HIS A 76 -15.30 -8.61 -2.79
N GLY A 77 -14.22 -9.01 -3.47
CA GLY A 77 -13.93 -8.59 -4.85
C GLY A 77 -13.63 -7.09 -5.00
N LEU A 78 -13.29 -6.41 -3.91
CA LEU A 78 -12.94 -4.98 -3.87
C LEU A 78 -11.41 -4.75 -3.83
N ALA A 79 -10.63 -5.82 -4.01
CA ALA A 79 -9.18 -5.74 -4.01
C ALA A 79 -8.67 -5.01 -5.27
N PRO A 80 -7.73 -4.07 -5.14
CA PRO A 80 -7.14 -3.41 -6.29
C PRO A 80 -6.25 -4.39 -7.08
N ASP A 81 -6.33 -4.32 -8.42
CA ASP A 81 -5.51 -5.14 -9.33
C ASP A 81 -4.01 -4.96 -9.10
N ILE A 82 -3.61 -3.73 -8.74
CA ILE A 82 -2.23 -3.37 -8.43
C ILE A 82 -2.11 -3.18 -6.91
N PRO A 83 -1.16 -3.87 -6.26
CA PRO A 83 -0.88 -3.66 -4.84
C PRO A 83 -0.62 -2.18 -4.49
N GLU A 84 -1.14 -1.75 -3.34
CA GLU A 84 -1.06 -0.35 -2.88
C GLU A 84 0.39 0.18 -2.83
N ASP A 85 1.32 -0.65 -2.37
CA ASP A 85 2.73 -0.29 -2.25
C ASP A 85 3.41 -0.05 -3.61
N LEU A 86 3.06 -0.85 -4.62
CA LEU A 86 3.52 -0.70 -5.98
C LEU A 86 2.89 0.55 -6.64
N SER A 87 1.58 0.72 -6.51
CA SER A 87 0.85 1.89 -7.02
C SER A 87 1.42 3.20 -6.47
N ASN A 88 1.69 3.26 -5.17
CA ASN A 88 2.27 4.45 -4.53
C ASN A 88 3.68 4.79 -5.05
N LEU A 89 4.51 3.78 -5.35
CA LEU A 89 5.82 4.02 -5.95
C LEU A 89 5.72 4.48 -7.40
N ILE A 90 4.79 3.94 -8.18
CA ILE A 90 4.53 4.36 -9.56
C ILE A 90 4.08 5.83 -9.58
N LYS A 91 3.09 6.21 -8.74
CA LYS A 91 2.63 7.60 -8.59
C LYS A 91 3.76 8.55 -8.21
N ARG A 92 4.67 8.12 -7.34
CA ARG A 92 5.84 8.91 -6.94
C ARG A 92 6.85 9.06 -8.09
N ALA A 93 7.11 7.98 -8.83
CA ALA A 93 8.00 8.01 -9.98
C ALA A 93 7.46 8.93 -11.08
N ALA A 94 6.16 8.88 -11.38
CA ALA A 94 5.51 9.75 -12.35
C ALA A 94 5.65 11.24 -12.00
N ARG A 95 5.40 11.60 -10.73
CA ARG A 95 5.61 12.99 -10.25
C ARG A 95 7.07 13.45 -10.41
N LEU A 96 8.02 12.58 -10.07
CA LEU A 96 9.44 12.92 -10.14
C LEU A 96 9.93 13.03 -11.60
N ARG A 97 9.32 12.29 -12.51
CA ARG A 97 9.61 12.37 -13.94
C ARG A 97 9.13 13.69 -14.53
N ARG A 98 7.90 14.11 -14.23
CA ARG A 98 7.36 15.43 -14.59
C ARG A 98 8.26 16.57 -14.09
N HIS A 99 8.70 16.50 -12.82
CA HIS A 99 9.65 17.46 -12.26
C HIS A 99 10.97 17.52 -13.03
N LEU A 100 11.48 16.38 -13.50
CA LEU A 100 12.73 16.32 -14.26
C LEU A 100 12.58 16.76 -15.73
N GLU A 101 11.37 16.71 -16.28
CA GLU A 101 11.07 17.28 -17.60
C GLU A 101 11.18 18.82 -17.56
N GLU A 102 10.67 19.45 -16.50
CA GLU A 102 10.80 20.89 -16.25
C GLU A 102 12.23 21.28 -15.81
N HIS A 103 12.90 20.41 -15.04
CA HIS A 103 14.22 20.68 -14.46
C HIS A 103 15.24 19.56 -14.76
N PRO A 104 15.76 19.48 -16.00
CA PRO A 104 16.63 18.38 -16.43
C PRO A 104 18.01 18.35 -15.73
N LYS A 105 18.44 19.48 -15.18
CA LYS A 105 19.73 19.62 -14.47
C LYS A 105 19.67 19.21 -12.99
N ASP A 106 18.52 18.79 -12.46
CA ASP A 106 18.40 18.29 -11.09
C ASP A 106 18.93 16.84 -11.00
N TYR A 107 20.25 16.72 -10.86
CA TYR A 107 20.95 15.43 -10.75
C TYR A 107 20.57 14.66 -9.47
N HIS A 108 20.19 15.36 -8.39
CA HIS A 108 19.79 14.71 -7.15
C HIS A 108 18.45 13.98 -7.32
N SER A 109 17.48 14.65 -7.93
CA SER A 109 16.18 14.04 -8.28
C SER A 109 16.32 12.95 -9.33
N LYS A 110 17.21 13.10 -10.32
CA LYS A 110 17.52 12.05 -11.30
C LYS A 110 18.05 10.77 -10.64
N ARG A 111 18.97 10.90 -9.68
CA ARG A 111 19.42 9.78 -8.85
C ARG A 111 18.27 9.20 -8.03
N GLY A 112 17.41 10.05 -7.46
CA GLY A 112 16.20 9.66 -6.74
C GLY A 112 15.26 8.79 -7.58
N LEU A 113 15.03 9.16 -8.84
CA LEU A 113 14.19 8.42 -9.79
C LEU A 113 14.75 7.02 -10.04
N GLN A 114 16.05 6.91 -10.37
CA GLN A 114 16.72 5.62 -10.57
C GLN A 114 16.58 4.68 -9.37
N LEU A 115 16.63 5.22 -8.14
CA LEU A 115 16.44 4.44 -6.92
C LEU A 115 15.00 3.95 -6.74
N ILE A 116 14.01 4.77 -7.12
CA ILE A 116 12.59 4.41 -7.07
C ILE A 116 12.30 3.33 -8.12
N GLU A 117 12.77 3.50 -9.35
CA GLU A 117 12.62 2.51 -10.44
C GLU A 117 13.24 1.17 -10.05
N SER A 118 14.46 1.20 -9.50
CA SER A 118 15.13 -0.01 -8.98
C SER A 118 14.30 -0.70 -7.89
N LYS A 119 13.55 0.05 -7.08
CA LYS A 119 12.68 -0.50 -6.04
C LYS A 119 11.40 -1.10 -6.66
N ILE A 120 10.82 -0.43 -7.65
CA ILE A 120 9.65 -0.90 -8.41
C ILE A 120 9.98 -2.25 -9.04
N HIS A 121 11.07 -2.37 -9.80
CA HIS A 121 11.46 -3.64 -10.45
C HIS A 121 11.61 -4.80 -9.45
N ARG A 122 12.14 -4.53 -8.25
CA ARG A 122 12.28 -5.54 -7.20
C ARG A 122 10.94 -5.99 -6.62
N LEU A 123 9.99 -5.07 -6.44
CA LEU A 123 8.64 -5.40 -5.97
C LEU A 123 7.85 -6.15 -7.04
N VAL A 124 7.97 -5.74 -8.30
CA VAL A 124 7.35 -6.43 -9.44
C VAL A 124 7.86 -7.88 -9.50
N LYS A 125 9.17 -8.10 -9.41
CA LYS A 125 9.75 -9.46 -9.34
C LYS A 125 9.18 -10.27 -8.16
N TYR A 126 9.01 -9.65 -7.00
CA TYR A 126 8.41 -10.30 -5.83
C TYR A 126 6.96 -10.71 -6.10
N TYR A 127 6.12 -9.80 -6.59
CA TYR A 127 4.72 -10.08 -6.80
C TYR A 127 4.43 -11.01 -7.98
N LYS A 128 5.25 -10.97 -9.05
CA LYS A 128 5.24 -11.99 -10.11
C LYS A 128 5.50 -13.39 -9.54
N ARG A 129 6.44 -13.52 -8.60
CA ARG A 129 6.74 -14.78 -7.92
C ARG A 129 5.61 -15.25 -7.00
N VAL A 130 4.93 -14.33 -6.32
CA VAL A 130 3.80 -14.65 -5.42
C VAL A 130 2.50 -14.92 -6.21
N GLY A 131 2.45 -14.59 -7.51
CA GLY A 131 1.27 -14.79 -8.35
C GLY A 131 0.20 -13.71 -8.20
N ARG A 132 0.50 -12.59 -7.54
CA ARG A 132 -0.41 -11.44 -7.42
C ARG A 132 -0.43 -10.55 -8.66
N LEU A 133 0.59 -10.65 -9.50
CA LEU A 133 0.75 -9.88 -10.72
C LEU A 133 0.97 -10.82 -11.91
N PRO A 134 0.38 -10.55 -13.08
CA PRO A 134 0.62 -11.33 -14.29
C PRO A 134 2.11 -11.40 -14.64
N LYS A 135 2.54 -12.52 -15.23
CA LYS A 135 3.94 -12.72 -15.64
C LYS A 135 4.37 -11.69 -16.69
N ASP A 136 3.44 -11.27 -17.54
CA ASP A 136 3.65 -10.33 -18.65
C ASP A 136 3.54 -8.86 -18.20
N TRP A 137 3.30 -8.60 -16.90
CA TRP A 137 3.16 -7.24 -16.40
C TRP A 137 4.48 -6.48 -16.53
N ASP A 138 4.49 -5.37 -17.27
CA ASP A 138 5.68 -4.58 -17.51
C ASP A 138 5.51 -3.10 -17.13
N TYR A 139 6.42 -2.64 -16.26
CA TYR A 139 6.44 -1.28 -15.76
C TYR A 139 6.66 -0.23 -16.85
N ARG A 140 7.46 -0.56 -17.88
CA ARG A 140 7.76 0.36 -18.99
C ARG A 140 6.48 0.73 -19.77
N SER A 141 5.58 -0.23 -19.98
CA SER A 141 4.30 -0.01 -20.67
C SER A 141 3.44 1.02 -19.94
N LEU A 142 3.36 0.90 -18.61
CA LEU A 142 2.56 1.80 -17.77
C LEU A 142 3.11 3.21 -17.72
N ILE A 143 4.43 3.37 -17.75
CA ILE A 143 5.06 4.69 -17.80
C ILE A 143 4.67 5.41 -19.09
N THR A 144 4.75 4.74 -20.23
CA THR A 144 4.42 5.33 -21.54
C THR A 144 2.97 5.83 -21.56
N GLN A 145 2.05 5.09 -20.95
CA GLN A 145 0.63 5.47 -20.85
C GLN A 145 0.37 6.65 -19.90
N LEU A 146 1.23 6.88 -18.90
CA LEU A 146 1.09 7.96 -17.91
C LEU A 146 1.79 9.26 -18.35
N SER A 147 2.63 9.20 -19.38
CA SER A 147 3.35 10.34 -19.98
C SER A 147 2.69 10.90 -21.24
N VAL A 148 1.61 10.28 -21.72
CA VAL A 148 0.69 10.83 -22.72
C VAL A 148 -0.48 11.45 -21.97
#